data_AF-A0A518DHH0-F1
#
_entry.id   AF-A0A518DHH0-F1
#
_cell.length_a   1.000
_cell.length_b   1.000
_cell.length_c   1.000
_cell.angle_alpha   90.00
_cell.angle_beta   90.00
_cell.angle_gamma   90.00
#
_symmetry.space_group_name_H-M   'P 1'
#
loop_
_entity.id
_entity.type
_entity.pdbx_description
1 polymer ?
#
loop_
_entity_poly.entity_id
_entity_poly.type
_entity_poly.pdbx_seq_one_letter_code
_entity_poly.pdbx_strand_id
1 'polypeptide(L)'
;MAGGCAYGAAAYLLRRDHPRLRWGGVALMGITAMQWVEGLLWLDGPRPHGTLNHLLTVGLIPLALLGQAWGPLFGSMFALPLRGRRLLFFLVLSAGLLFVTLARVAYHPMFTQVTPGGHLNWWSPRNPPVYAAWAYFLWALVIGAPFLLWWRPFWQGLVIVSWGWLWATVGYLISDSAASYWCFFVTFYAAFVLIYAFMVKDSPPPPPPPPGPPADPPLQRGG
;
A
#
# COMPACT_ATOMS: atom_id res chain seq x y z
N MET A 1 -5.90 -14.85 6.15
CA MET A 1 -5.77 -15.56 4.87
C MET A 1 -5.81 -14.63 3.65
N ALA A 2 -6.67 -13.60 3.60
CA ALA A 2 -6.77 -12.70 2.44
C ALA A 2 -5.48 -11.91 2.09
N GLY A 3 -4.66 -11.51 3.08
CA GLY A 3 -3.37 -10.84 2.84
C GLY A 3 -2.33 -11.70 2.09
N GLY A 4 -2.38 -13.03 2.24
CA GLY A 4 -1.47 -13.94 1.52
C GLY A 4 -1.70 -13.92 0.01
N CYS A 5 -2.96 -13.93 -0.42
CA CYS A 5 -3.33 -13.84 -1.83
C CYS A 5 -2.89 -12.50 -2.44
N ALA A 6 -3.02 -11.39 -1.69
CA ALA A 6 -2.58 -10.07 -2.15
C ALA A 6 -1.05 -10.00 -2.36
N TYR A 7 -0.26 -10.61 -1.46
CA TYR A 7 1.20 -10.66 -1.62
C TYR A 7 1.62 -11.59 -2.76
N GLY A 8 0.92 -12.72 -2.97
CA GLY A 8 1.14 -13.57 -4.13
C GLY A 8 0.87 -12.84 -5.45
N ALA A 9 -0.24 -12.10 -5.53
CA ALA A 9 -0.54 -11.23 -6.66
C ALA A 9 0.53 -10.15 -6.86
N ALA A 10 0.94 -9.47 -5.78
CA ALA A 10 2.00 -8.47 -5.86
C ALA A 10 3.33 -9.04 -6.38
N ALA A 11 3.73 -10.23 -5.89
CA ALA A 11 4.94 -10.90 -6.35
C ALA A 11 4.88 -11.24 -7.85
N TYR A 12 3.71 -11.70 -8.33
CA TYR A 12 3.48 -11.92 -9.75
C TYR A 12 3.62 -10.63 -10.57
N LEU A 13 2.98 -9.54 -10.13
CA LEU A 13 3.03 -8.24 -10.81
C LEU A 13 4.44 -7.64 -10.85
N LEU A 14 5.22 -7.80 -9.77
CA LEU A 14 6.59 -7.28 -9.69
C LEU A 14 7.54 -7.98 -10.66
N ARG A 15 7.27 -9.23 -11.03
CA ARG A 15 8.05 -9.97 -12.04
C ARG A 15 7.78 -9.52 -13.48
N ARG A 16 6.66 -8.83 -13.73
CA ARG A 16 6.32 -8.33 -15.07
C ARG A 16 7.22 -7.15 -15.44
N ASP A 17 7.58 -7.06 -16.72
CA ASP A 17 8.33 -5.91 -17.25
C ASP A 17 7.39 -4.79 -17.71
N HIS A 18 6.52 -4.37 -16.79
CA HIS A 18 5.57 -3.30 -17.03
C HIS A 18 5.54 -2.35 -15.82
N PRO A 19 5.97 -1.07 -15.98
CA PRO A 19 6.09 -0.11 -14.88
C PRO A 19 4.85 0.04 -14.01
N ARG A 20 3.65 0.06 -14.62
CA ARG A 20 2.39 0.20 -13.86
C ARG A 20 2.00 -1.07 -13.11
N LEU A 21 2.40 -2.25 -13.60
CA LEU A 21 2.14 -3.49 -12.86
C LEU A 21 3.05 -3.54 -11.64
N ARG A 22 4.32 -3.14 -11.79
CA ARG A 22 5.23 -3.00 -10.65
C ARG A 22 4.74 -1.97 -9.63
N TRP A 23 4.23 -0.82 -10.09
CA TRP A 23 3.55 0.14 -9.22
C TRP A 23 2.39 -0.52 -8.47
N GLY A 24 1.46 -1.16 -9.20
CA GLY A 24 0.33 -1.88 -8.60
C GLY A 24 0.77 -2.93 -7.57
N GLY A 25 1.85 -3.66 -7.83
CA GLY A 25 2.42 -4.63 -6.91
C GLY A 25 2.90 -4.01 -5.59
N VAL A 26 3.72 -2.96 -5.64
CA VAL A 26 4.18 -2.27 -4.41
C VAL A 26 3.03 -1.61 -3.66
N ALA A 27 2.09 -1.00 -4.39
CA ALA A 27 0.89 -0.44 -3.81
C ALA A 27 0.08 -1.50 -3.05
N LEU A 28 -0.15 -2.66 -3.68
CA LEU A 28 -0.90 -3.76 -3.09
C LEU A 28 -0.21 -4.30 -1.82
N MET A 29 1.12 -4.48 -1.83
CA MET A 29 1.87 -4.90 -0.63
C MET A 29 1.70 -3.90 0.51
N GLY A 30 1.94 -2.61 0.24
CA GLY A 30 1.85 -1.57 1.27
C GLY A 30 0.44 -1.44 1.85
N ILE A 31 -0.57 -1.39 0.98
CA ILE A 31 -1.97 -1.26 1.36
C ILE A 31 -2.46 -2.47 2.18
N THR A 32 -2.03 -3.68 1.85
CA THR A 32 -2.47 -4.90 2.53
C THR A 32 -1.59 -5.33 3.71
N ALA A 33 -0.53 -4.56 4.03
CA ALA A 33 0.38 -4.86 5.15
C ALA A 33 -0.37 -5.04 6.48
N MET A 34 -1.44 -4.27 6.71
CA MET A 34 -2.25 -4.37 7.94
C MET A 34 -2.82 -5.77 8.14
N GLN A 35 -3.20 -6.46 7.06
CA GLN A 35 -3.80 -7.80 7.15
C GLN A 35 -2.83 -8.86 7.67
N TRP A 36 -1.53 -8.66 7.48
CA TRP A 36 -0.52 -9.51 8.10
C TRP A 36 -0.41 -9.25 9.60
N VAL A 37 -0.43 -7.98 10.01
CA VAL A 37 -0.38 -7.61 11.43
C VAL A 37 -1.62 -8.12 12.17
N GLU A 38 -2.80 -7.94 11.58
CA GLU A 38 -4.06 -8.48 12.10
C GLU A 38 -4.04 -10.01 12.14
N GLY A 39 -3.52 -10.67 11.10
CA GLY A 39 -3.35 -12.13 11.08
C GLY A 39 -2.48 -12.63 12.23
N LEU A 40 -1.37 -11.95 12.52
CA LEU A 40 -0.50 -12.28 13.66
C LEU A 40 -1.20 -12.07 15.01
N LEU A 41 -1.98 -10.99 15.14
CA LEU A 41 -2.79 -10.72 16.34
C LEU A 41 -3.86 -11.81 16.58
N TRP A 42 -4.45 -12.34 15.51
CA TRP A 42 -5.40 -13.45 15.62
C TRP A 42 -4.74 -14.78 16.01
N LEU A 43 -3.50 -15.03 15.55
CA LEU A 43 -2.76 -16.25 15.89
C LEU A 43 -2.33 -16.32 17.36
N ASP A 44 -2.03 -15.18 17.98
CA ASP A 44 -1.71 -15.11 19.42
C ASP A 44 -2.95 -15.29 20.32
N GLY A 45 -4.14 -15.19 19.72
CA GLY A 45 -5.38 -14.95 20.44
C GLY A 45 -5.40 -13.49 20.90
N PRO A 46 -6.32 -12.64 20.42
CA PRO A 46 -6.33 -11.20 20.70
C PRO A 46 -6.72 -10.92 22.16
N ARG A 47 -5.80 -11.21 23.08
CA ARG A 47 -5.88 -10.91 24.49
C ARG A 47 -5.48 -9.45 24.67
N PRO A 48 -6.15 -8.65 25.50
CA PRO A 48 -5.87 -7.23 25.67
C PRO A 48 -4.58 -6.94 26.46
N HIS A 49 -3.62 -7.87 26.44
CA HIS A 49 -2.38 -7.84 27.20
C HIS A 49 -1.33 -8.73 26.53
N GLY A 50 -0.08 -8.64 26.99
CA GLY A 50 1.02 -9.49 26.55
C GLY A 50 1.98 -8.81 25.57
N THR A 51 3.21 -9.32 25.55
CA THR A 51 4.32 -8.72 24.81
C THR A 51 4.09 -8.72 23.30
N LEU A 52 3.53 -9.80 22.75
CA LEU A 52 3.30 -9.89 21.30
C LEU A 52 2.24 -8.88 20.85
N ASN A 53 1.06 -8.84 21.49
CA ASN A 53 0.05 -7.82 21.19
C ASN A 53 0.61 -6.39 21.34
N HIS A 54 1.37 -6.12 22.40
CA HIS A 54 1.98 -4.81 22.60
C HIS A 54 2.95 -4.42 21.47
N LEU A 55 3.88 -5.32 21.12
CA LEU A 55 4.84 -5.12 20.03
C LEU A 55 4.16 -4.92 18.68
N LEU A 56 3.12 -5.72 18.38
CA LEU A 56 2.36 -5.57 17.16
C LEU A 56 1.63 -4.21 17.15
N THR A 57 0.93 -3.87 18.23
CA THR A 57 0.10 -2.66 18.32
C THR A 57 0.92 -1.37 18.27
N VAL A 58 2.01 -1.29 19.03
CA VAL A 58 2.86 -0.09 19.12
C VAL A 58 3.90 -0.05 18.02
N GLY A 59 4.40 -1.20 17.56
CA GLY A 59 5.44 -1.29 16.54
C GLY A 59 4.90 -1.50 15.13
N LEU A 60 4.31 -2.66 14.87
CA LEU A 60 3.98 -3.06 13.49
C LEU A 60 2.75 -2.36 12.90
N ILE A 61 1.73 -2.02 13.69
CA ILE A 61 0.53 -1.36 13.15
C ILE A 61 0.85 0.05 12.61
N PRO A 62 1.63 0.92 13.28
CA PRO A 62 2.10 2.17 12.68
C PRO A 62 2.88 1.96 11.37
N LEU A 63 3.77 0.96 11.32
CA LEU A 63 4.52 0.65 10.10
C LEU A 63 3.60 0.17 8.97
N ALA A 64 2.60 -0.65 9.29
CA ALA A 64 1.59 -1.08 8.33
C ALA A 64 0.76 0.10 7.79
N LEU A 65 0.34 1.02 8.66
CA LEU A 65 -0.34 2.26 8.24
C LEU A 65 0.56 3.09 7.30
N LEU A 66 1.82 3.32 7.66
CA LEU A 66 2.75 4.01 6.77
C LEU A 66 2.89 3.27 5.43
N GLY A 67 2.95 1.94 5.46
CA GLY A 67 2.92 1.09 4.27
C GLY A 67 1.71 1.35 3.37
N GLN A 68 0.53 1.61 3.93
CA GLN A 68 -0.68 1.89 3.14
C GLN A 68 -0.56 3.16 2.32
N ALA A 69 -0.01 4.24 2.89
CA ALA A 69 0.20 5.50 2.19
C ALA A 69 1.43 5.46 1.28
N TRP A 70 2.52 4.86 1.76
CA TRP A 70 3.81 4.90 1.10
C TRP A 70 3.98 3.85 0.00
N GLY A 71 3.29 2.71 0.08
CA GLY A 71 3.31 1.69 -0.98
C GLY A 71 2.93 2.28 -2.35
N PRO A 72 1.75 2.92 -2.48
CA PRO A 72 1.36 3.62 -3.70
C PRO A 72 2.32 4.75 -4.10
N LEU A 73 2.86 5.49 -3.13
CA LEU A 73 3.80 6.58 -3.36
C LEU A 73 5.12 6.08 -3.97
N PHE A 74 5.79 5.12 -3.33
CA PHE A 74 7.04 4.53 -3.81
C PHE A 74 6.83 3.69 -5.07
N GLY A 75 5.71 2.98 -5.18
CA GLY A 75 5.36 2.26 -6.40
C GLY A 75 5.28 3.17 -7.62
N SER A 76 4.86 4.42 -7.45
CA SER A 76 4.81 5.40 -8.56
C SER A 76 6.19 5.69 -9.16
N MET A 77 7.30 5.40 -8.47
CA MET A 77 8.65 5.58 -8.97
C MET A 77 9.02 4.61 -10.10
N PHE A 78 8.33 3.46 -10.21
CA PHE A 78 8.51 2.56 -11.35
C PHE A 78 8.02 3.20 -12.65
N ALA A 79 6.93 3.96 -12.59
CA ALA A 79 6.28 4.54 -13.77
C ALA A 79 6.81 5.93 -14.13
N LEU A 80 7.28 6.70 -13.15
CA LEU A 80 7.61 8.11 -13.32
C LEU A 80 8.88 8.50 -12.53
N PRO A 81 9.78 9.31 -13.09
CA PRO A 81 10.96 9.78 -12.37
C PRO A 81 10.57 10.74 -11.24
N LEU A 82 11.36 10.76 -10.16
CA LEU A 82 11.11 11.63 -9.01
C LEU A 82 11.47 13.10 -9.28
N ARG A 83 12.47 13.38 -10.13
CA ARG A 83 13.09 14.71 -10.31
C ARG A 83 12.09 15.83 -10.57
N GLY A 84 11.07 15.59 -11.39
CA GLY A 84 10.05 16.60 -11.75
C GLY A 84 8.90 16.77 -10.75
N ARG A 85 8.85 15.97 -9.67
CA ARG A 85 7.71 15.91 -8.74
C ARG A 85 8.12 15.81 -7.27
N ARG A 86 9.37 16.18 -6.96
CA ARG A 86 9.98 16.08 -5.62
C ARG A 86 9.10 16.70 -4.54
N LEU A 87 8.64 17.94 -4.74
CA LEU A 87 7.84 18.65 -3.76
C LEU A 87 6.56 17.88 -3.41
N LEU A 88 5.71 17.57 -4.41
CA LEU A 88 4.47 16.82 -4.19
C LEU A 88 4.74 15.44 -3.58
N PHE A 89 5.81 14.76 -4.00
CA PHE A 89 6.21 13.48 -3.42
C PHE A 89 6.49 13.58 -1.93
N PHE A 90 7.33 14.54 -1.51
CA PHE A 90 7.65 14.73 -0.10
C PHE A 90 6.46 15.28 0.70
N LEU A 91 5.57 16.07 0.10
CA LEU A 91 4.33 16.49 0.77
C LEU A 91 3.43 15.29 1.08
N VAL A 92 3.23 14.36 0.14
CA VAL A 92 2.43 13.15 0.38
C VAL A 92 3.12 12.22 1.39
N LEU A 93 4.45 12.07 1.29
CA LEU A 93 5.24 11.29 2.24
C LEU A 93 5.06 11.81 3.68
N SER A 94 5.25 13.12 3.86
CA SER A 94 5.11 13.81 5.14
C SER A 94 3.67 13.81 5.64
N ALA A 95 2.67 13.95 4.76
CA ALA A 95 1.26 13.86 5.15
C ALA A 95 0.93 12.48 5.73
N GLY A 96 1.42 11.39 5.10
CA GLY A 96 1.29 10.04 5.63
C GLY A 96 1.94 9.88 7.01
N LEU A 97 3.18 10.36 7.16
CA LEU A 97 3.90 10.31 8.43
C LEU A 97 3.22 11.11 9.54
N LEU A 98 2.82 12.34 9.22
CA LEU A 98 2.17 13.24 10.15
C LEU A 98 0.83 12.67 10.61
N PHE A 99 0.02 12.14 9.69
CA PHE A 99 -1.26 11.53 10.04
C PHE A 99 -1.09 10.35 11.00
N VAL A 100 -0.18 9.41 10.69
CA VAL A 100 0.05 8.24 11.56
C VAL A 100 0.59 8.66 12.92
N THR A 101 1.55 9.59 12.95
CA THR A 101 2.12 10.11 14.21
C THR A 101 1.04 10.77 15.06
N LEU A 102 0.27 11.70 14.48
CA LEU A 102 -0.80 12.41 15.19
C LEU A 102 -1.89 11.46 15.66
N ALA A 103 -2.30 10.47 14.85
CA ALA A 103 -3.27 9.47 15.27
C ALA A 103 -2.73 8.66 16.47
N ARG A 104 -1.46 8.26 16.46
CA ARG A 104 -0.87 7.51 17.57
C ARG A 104 -0.72 8.34 18.84
N VAL A 105 -0.44 9.64 18.70
CA VAL A 105 -0.39 10.58 19.83
C VAL A 105 -1.80 10.94 20.33
N ALA A 106 -2.80 11.01 19.47
CA ALA A 106 -4.15 11.36 19.89
C ALA A 106 -4.86 10.20 20.62
N TYR A 107 -4.68 8.97 20.13
CA TYR A 107 -5.40 7.81 20.63
C TYR A 107 -4.56 6.93 21.56
N HIS A 108 -3.23 6.85 21.39
CA HIS A 108 -2.32 6.04 22.22
C HIS A 108 -2.80 4.60 22.54
N PRO A 109 -3.22 3.79 21.56
CA PRO A 109 -3.59 2.40 21.82
C PRO A 109 -2.34 1.57 22.17
N MET A 110 -2.31 1.01 23.37
CA MET A 110 -1.20 0.16 23.86
C MET A 110 -1.39 -1.33 23.50
N PHE A 111 -2.64 -1.75 23.33
CA PHE A 111 -3.04 -3.11 23.00
C PHE A 111 -4.20 -3.09 22.03
N THR A 112 -4.21 -4.05 21.11
CA THR A 112 -5.34 -4.33 20.25
C THR A 112 -6.36 -5.18 21.01
N GLN A 113 -7.64 -4.83 20.89
CA GLN A 113 -8.74 -5.52 21.56
C GLN A 113 -9.75 -6.06 20.55
N VAL A 114 -10.52 -7.08 20.92
CA VAL A 114 -11.66 -7.54 20.11
C VAL A 114 -12.90 -6.70 20.45
N THR A 115 -13.56 -6.15 19.45
CA THR A 115 -14.82 -5.42 19.61
C THR A 115 -16.00 -6.35 19.87
N PRO A 116 -17.14 -5.86 20.39
CA PRO A 116 -18.35 -6.66 20.51
C PRO A 116 -18.80 -7.33 19.19
N GLY A 117 -18.54 -6.70 18.05
CA GLY A 117 -18.78 -7.23 16.70
C GLY A 117 -17.73 -8.23 16.21
N GLY A 118 -16.73 -8.58 17.02
CA GLY A 118 -15.70 -9.56 16.67
C GLY A 118 -14.58 -9.03 15.78
N HIS A 119 -14.38 -7.71 15.72
CA HIS A 119 -13.34 -7.08 14.92
C HIS A 119 -12.15 -6.64 15.77
N LEU A 120 -10.99 -6.41 15.15
CA LEU A 120 -9.83 -5.88 15.88
C LEU A 120 -9.95 -4.37 16.03
N ASN A 121 -9.81 -3.88 17.25
CA ASN A 121 -9.66 -2.48 17.55
C ASN A 121 -8.21 -2.19 17.95
N TRP A 122 -7.46 -1.69 16.98
CA TRP A 122 -6.09 -1.22 17.14
C TRP A 122 -5.96 0.31 17.02
N TRP A 123 -7.10 1.00 16.91
CA TRP A 123 -7.16 2.44 16.69
C TRP A 123 -7.29 3.21 18.00
N SER A 124 -8.19 2.77 18.88
CA SER A 124 -8.57 3.50 20.09
C SER A 124 -8.43 2.62 21.33
N PRO A 125 -8.06 3.18 22.49
CA PRO A 125 -8.09 2.47 23.77
C PRO A 125 -9.52 2.16 24.22
N ARG A 126 -10.53 2.88 23.69
CA ARG A 126 -11.95 2.61 23.95
C ARG A 126 -12.43 1.44 23.11
N ASN A 127 -13.29 0.59 23.67
CA ASN A 127 -13.87 -0.56 22.99
C ASN A 127 -15.40 -0.59 23.24
N PRO A 128 -16.25 -0.31 22.23
CA PRO A 128 -15.94 -0.15 20.80
C PRO A 128 -15.15 1.13 20.49
N PRO A 129 -14.36 1.13 19.40
CA PRO A 129 -13.57 2.28 19.00
C PRO A 129 -14.44 3.46 18.56
N VAL A 130 -14.01 4.65 18.94
CA VAL A 130 -14.51 5.89 18.34
C VAL A 130 -13.56 6.28 17.22
N TYR A 131 -14.07 6.32 16.00
CA TYR A 131 -13.33 6.76 14.82
C TYR A 131 -14.01 7.99 14.23
N ALA A 132 -13.30 9.12 14.17
CA ALA A 132 -13.86 10.31 13.57
C ALA A 132 -13.97 10.13 12.05
N ALA A 133 -15.17 10.31 11.48
CA ALA A 133 -15.43 10.17 10.05
C ALA A 133 -14.41 10.95 9.20
N TRP A 134 -14.14 12.22 9.56
CA TRP A 134 -13.19 13.06 8.81
C TRP A 134 -11.78 12.46 8.78
N ALA A 135 -11.30 11.86 9.87
CA ALA A 135 -9.96 11.28 9.93
C ALA A 135 -9.87 10.04 9.03
N TYR A 136 -10.95 9.27 9.00
CA TYR A 136 -11.06 8.09 8.15
C TYR A 136 -11.03 8.44 6.66
N PHE A 137 -11.82 9.45 6.24
CA PHE A 137 -11.82 9.94 4.86
C PHE A 137 -10.52 10.65 4.47
N LEU A 138 -9.93 11.42 5.39
CA LEU A 138 -8.62 12.04 5.17
C LEU A 138 -7.53 10.98 4.94
N TRP A 139 -7.56 9.89 5.71
CA TRP A 139 -6.62 8.79 5.52
C TRP A 139 -6.80 8.10 4.16
N ALA A 140 -8.06 7.84 3.77
CA ALA A 140 -8.37 7.29 2.46
C ALA A 140 -7.90 8.21 1.31
N LEU A 141 -7.95 9.53 1.49
CA LEU A 141 -7.40 10.50 0.54
C LEU A 141 -5.88 10.42 0.46
N VAL A 142 -5.17 10.31 1.60
CA VAL A 142 -3.71 10.18 1.63
C VAL A 142 -3.24 8.91 0.89
N ILE A 143 -3.92 7.78 1.11
CA ILE A 143 -3.65 6.52 0.39
C ILE A 143 -3.93 6.66 -1.11
N GLY A 144 -5.02 7.34 -1.48
CA GLY A 144 -5.44 7.51 -2.87
C GLY A 144 -4.62 8.55 -3.66
N ALA A 145 -4.00 9.52 -2.98
CA ALA A 145 -3.34 10.66 -3.62
C ALA A 145 -2.29 10.28 -4.68
N PRO A 146 -1.40 9.28 -4.47
CA PRO A 146 -0.45 8.88 -5.51
C PRO A 146 -1.13 8.45 -6.81
N PHE A 147 -2.28 7.77 -6.74
CA PHE A 147 -3.04 7.37 -7.92
C PHE A 147 -3.68 8.58 -8.60
N LEU A 148 -4.32 9.48 -7.86
CA LEU A 148 -4.95 10.68 -8.44
C LEU A 148 -3.94 11.62 -9.11
N LEU A 149 -2.77 11.78 -8.52
CA LEU A 149 -1.75 12.70 -9.01
C LEU A 149 -1.01 12.14 -10.23
N TRP A 150 -0.66 10.86 -10.19
CA TRP A 150 0.34 10.31 -11.10
C TRP A 150 -0.12 9.11 -11.93
N TRP A 151 -1.25 8.48 -11.60
CA TRP A 151 -1.74 7.36 -12.40
C TRP A 151 -2.34 7.90 -13.69
N ARG A 152 -1.89 7.36 -14.82
CA ARG A 152 -2.38 7.75 -16.15
C ARG A 152 -2.82 6.51 -16.93
N PRO A 153 -3.89 6.59 -17.73
CA PRO A 153 -4.83 7.70 -17.84
C PRO A 153 -5.57 7.96 -16.50
N PHE A 154 -5.95 9.23 -16.26
CA PHE A 154 -6.47 9.68 -14.97
C PHE A 154 -7.74 8.93 -14.53
N TRP A 155 -8.61 8.57 -15.48
CA TRP A 155 -9.84 7.83 -15.19
C TRP A 155 -9.58 6.49 -14.50
N GLN A 156 -8.46 5.81 -14.79
CA GLN A 156 -8.10 4.58 -14.09
C GLN A 156 -7.76 4.85 -12.63
N GLY A 157 -7.04 5.94 -12.35
CA GLY A 157 -6.74 6.38 -11.00
C GLY A 157 -8.01 6.72 -10.22
N LEU A 158 -8.97 7.41 -10.86
CA LEU A 158 -10.29 7.66 -10.28
C LEU A 158 -11.02 6.37 -9.91
N VAL A 159 -11.10 5.41 -10.83
CA VAL A 159 -11.75 4.11 -10.55
C VAL A 159 -11.09 3.39 -9.38
N ILE A 160 -9.75 3.34 -9.35
CA ILE A 160 -8.98 2.71 -8.26
C ILE A 160 -9.30 3.37 -6.91
N VAL A 161 -9.34 4.71 -6.86
CA VAL A 161 -9.56 5.44 -5.61
C VAL A 161 -11.02 5.40 -5.18
N SER A 162 -11.97 5.58 -6.11
CA SER A 162 -13.41 5.49 -5.83
C SER A 162 -13.82 4.11 -5.35
N TRP A 163 -13.26 3.04 -5.90
CA TRP A 163 -13.48 1.68 -5.42
C TRP A 163 -13.05 1.52 -3.96
N GLY A 164 -11.90 2.09 -3.61
CA GLY A 164 -11.43 2.10 -2.24
C GLY A 164 -12.35 2.88 -1.35
N TRP A 165 -12.65 4.11 -1.72
CA TRP A 165 -13.52 4.95 -0.92
C TRP A 165 -14.89 4.31 -0.69
N LEU A 166 -15.47 3.64 -1.70
CA LEU A 166 -16.70 2.87 -1.53
C LEU A 166 -16.58 1.83 -0.41
N TRP A 167 -15.56 0.98 -0.45
CA TRP A 167 -15.37 -0.04 0.58
C TRP A 167 -14.96 0.53 1.94
N ALA A 168 -14.26 1.66 1.96
CA ALA A 168 -13.96 2.38 3.18
C ALA A 168 -15.27 2.84 3.82
N THR A 169 -16.13 3.53 3.05
CA THR A 169 -17.43 4.01 3.50
C THR A 169 -18.32 2.87 3.96
N VAL A 170 -18.43 1.79 3.18
CA VAL A 170 -19.20 0.59 3.56
C VAL A 170 -18.69 0.05 4.89
N GLY A 171 -17.38 -0.14 5.04
CA GLY A 171 -16.81 -0.63 6.28
C GLY A 171 -17.03 0.29 7.48
N TYR A 172 -17.01 1.60 7.26
CA TYR A 172 -17.34 2.58 8.30
C TYR A 172 -18.81 2.50 8.75
N LEU A 173 -19.73 2.22 7.82
CA LEU A 173 -21.17 2.20 8.10
C LEU A 173 -21.66 0.91 8.75
N ILE A 174 -21.02 -0.24 8.49
CA ILE A 174 -21.53 -1.56 8.89
C ILE A 174 -20.71 -2.28 9.96
N SER A 175 -19.57 -1.71 10.36
CA SER A 175 -18.66 -2.34 11.32
C SER A 175 -18.47 -1.47 12.56
N ASP A 176 -18.38 -2.11 13.72
CA ASP A 176 -17.98 -1.43 14.96
C ASP A 176 -16.46 -1.19 15.05
N SER A 177 -15.68 -1.63 14.05
CA SER A 177 -14.26 -1.28 13.87
C SER A 177 -13.95 -0.97 12.41
N ALA A 178 -14.33 0.24 11.98
CA ALA A 178 -14.08 0.74 10.62
C ALA A 178 -12.62 0.55 10.16
N ALA A 179 -11.66 0.74 11.07
CA ALA A 179 -10.23 0.67 10.80
C ALA A 179 -9.80 -0.74 10.33
N SER A 180 -10.24 -1.78 11.05
CA SER A 180 -9.89 -3.17 10.73
C SER A 180 -10.68 -3.68 9.53
N TYR A 181 -11.97 -3.37 9.48
CA TYR A 181 -12.87 -3.89 8.46
C TYR A 181 -12.59 -3.31 7.05
N TRP A 182 -12.14 -2.06 6.97
CA TRP A 182 -11.58 -1.48 5.75
C TRP A 182 -10.49 -2.36 5.14
N CYS A 183 -9.51 -2.73 5.96
CA CYS A 183 -8.33 -3.42 5.50
C CYS A 183 -8.66 -4.81 4.92
N PHE A 184 -9.75 -5.44 5.38
CA PHE A 184 -10.28 -6.65 4.78
C PHE A 184 -10.72 -6.42 3.34
N PHE A 185 -11.57 -5.42 3.06
CA PHE A 185 -12.06 -5.18 1.70
C PHE A 185 -10.96 -4.81 0.71
N VAL A 186 -9.93 -4.13 1.19
CA VAL A 186 -8.84 -3.72 0.31
C VAL A 186 -8.00 -4.90 -0.18
N THR A 187 -8.09 -6.08 0.46
CA THR A 187 -7.49 -7.30 -0.12
C THR A 187 -8.08 -7.68 -1.47
N PHE A 188 -9.34 -7.31 -1.75
CA PHE A 188 -9.98 -7.53 -3.05
C PHE A 188 -9.41 -6.63 -4.16
N TYR A 189 -8.59 -5.62 -3.84
CA TYR A 189 -7.79 -4.93 -4.86
C TYR A 189 -6.90 -5.89 -5.63
N ALA A 190 -6.45 -6.99 -5.01
CA ALA A 190 -5.67 -8.01 -5.67
C ALA A 190 -6.38 -8.55 -6.93
N ALA A 191 -7.70 -8.77 -6.86
CA ALA A 191 -8.48 -9.26 -7.99
C ALA A 191 -8.49 -8.23 -9.14
N PHE A 192 -8.74 -6.95 -8.83
CA PHE A 192 -8.75 -5.89 -9.84
C PHE A 192 -7.38 -5.74 -10.53
N VAL A 193 -6.30 -5.71 -9.75
CA VAL A 193 -4.95 -5.55 -10.31
C VAL A 193 -4.52 -6.80 -11.09
N LEU A 194 -4.95 -8.00 -10.68
CA LEU A 194 -4.72 -9.23 -11.45
C LEU A 194 -5.47 -9.21 -12.79
N ILE A 195 -6.76 -8.85 -12.80
CA ILE A 195 -7.53 -8.71 -14.04
C ILE A 195 -6.84 -7.71 -14.98
N TYR A 196 -6.44 -6.55 -14.46
CA TYR A 196 -5.70 -5.55 -15.23
C TYR A 196 -4.39 -6.12 -15.80
N ALA A 197 -3.65 -6.92 -15.02
CA ALA A 197 -2.40 -7.53 -15.47
C ALA A 197 -2.59 -8.54 -16.63
N PHE A 198 -3.72 -9.24 -16.69
CA PHE A 198 -4.03 -10.11 -17.82
C PHE A 198 -4.46 -9.35 -19.08
N MET A 199 -4.95 -8.12 -18.94
CA MET A 199 -5.36 -7.28 -20.06
C MET A 199 -4.19 -6.50 -20.70
N VAL A 200 -3.07 -6.34 -20.00
CA VAL A 200 -1.94 -5.54 -20.44
C VAL A 200 -0.78 -6.43 -20.90
N LYS A 201 -0.27 -6.18 -22.10
CA LYS A 201 0.93 -6.86 -22.62
C LYS A 201 2.20 -6.21 -22.05
N ASP A 202 3.22 -7.01 -21.82
CA ASP A 202 4.54 -6.49 -21.46
C ASP A 202 5.15 -5.72 -22.63
N SER A 203 6.04 -4.78 -22.32
CA SER A 203 6.82 -4.09 -23.35
C SER A 203 7.75 -5.11 -24.05
N PRO A 204 7.94 -5.02 -25.37
CA PRO A 204 8.94 -5.84 -26.05
C PRO A 204 10.34 -5.51 -25.50
N PRO A 205 11.24 -6.51 -25.42
CA PRO A 205 12.62 -6.27 -25.00
C PRO A 205 13.29 -5.25 -25.94
N PRO A 206 14.23 -4.43 -25.43
CA PRO A 206 14.98 -3.50 -26.27
C PRO A 206 15.72 -4.27 -27.37
N PRO A 207 15.85 -3.69 -28.58
CA PRO A 207 16.62 -4.30 -29.64
C PRO A 207 18.09 -4.48 -29.18
N PRO A 208 18.79 -5.52 -29.68
CA PRO A 208 20.20 -5.71 -29.37
C PRO A 208 20.99 -4.45 -29.74
N PRO A 209 22.06 -4.12 -28.99
CA PRO A 209 22.91 -3.00 -29.33
C PRO A 209 23.45 -3.19 -30.77
N PRO A 210 23.62 -2.11 -31.54
CA PRO A 210 24.23 -2.20 -32.85
C PRO A 210 25.62 -2.86 -32.72
N PRO A 211 26.07 -3.63 -33.73
CA PRO A 211 27.42 -4.17 -33.75
C PRO A 211 28.42 -3.04 -33.46
N GLY A 212 29.34 -3.28 -32.53
CA GLY A 212 30.42 -2.33 -32.27
C GLY A 212 31.20 -2.04 -33.55
N PRO A 213 31.84 -0.87 -33.66
CA PRO A 213 32.73 -0.60 -34.79
C PRO A 213 33.77 -1.72 -34.92
N PRO A 214 34.19 -2.07 -36.15
CA PRO A 214 35.27 -3.02 -36.37
C PRO A 214 36.48 -2.65 -35.51
N ALA A 215 37.09 -3.64 -34.85
CA ALA A 215 38.30 -3.41 -34.09
C ALA A 215 39.35 -2.72 -34.98
N ASP A 216 39.95 -1.64 -34.49
CA ASP A 216 41.00 -0.94 -35.21
C ASP A 216 42.12 -1.93 -35.57
N PRO A 217 42.64 -1.90 -36.81
CA PRO A 217 43.74 -2.76 -37.20
C PRO A 217 44.93 -2.49 -36.26
N PRO A 218 45.66 -3.54 -35.83
CA PRO A 218 46.79 -3.39 -34.92
C PRO A 218 47.80 -2.41 -35.51
N LEU A 219 48.12 -1.36 -34.74
CA LEU A 219 49.16 -0.38 -35.05
C LEU A 219 50.43 -1.12 -35.47
N GLN A 220 50.77 -1.06 -36.76
CA GLN A 220 52.07 -1.51 -37.24
C GLN A 220 53.12 -0.60 -36.60
N ARG A 221 53.84 -1.14 -35.61
CA ARG A 221 55.06 -0.51 -35.10
C ARG A 221 56.07 -0.50 -36.24
N GLY A 222 56.30 0.67 -36.83
CA GLY A 222 57.40 0.89 -37.77
C GLY A 222 58.72 0.54 -37.09
N GLY A 223 59.52 -0.26 -37.80
CA GLY A 223 60.90 -0.58 -37.44
C GLY A 223 61.89 0.51 -37.81
#